data_AF-A0A1A2AL76-F1
#
_entry.id   AF-A0A1A2AL76-F1
#
_cell.length_a   1.000
_cell.length_b   1.000
_cell.length_c   1.000
_cell.angle_alpha   90.00
_cell.angle_beta   90.00
_cell.angle_gamma   90.00
#
_symmetry.space_group_name_H-M   'P 1'
#
loop_
_entity.id
_entity.type
_entity.pdbx_description
1 polymer ?
#
loop_
_entity_poly.entity_id
_entity_poly.type
_entity_poly.pdbx_seq_one_letter_code
_entity_poly.pdbx_strand_id
1 'polypeptide(L)' 'MGRGRAKAKQTKVARELKYSSPQTDFERLQRELSGTDADESSELDDSDGPLPSTSWDDHDEWRR' A
#
# COMPACT_ATOMS: atom_id res chain seq x y z
N MET A 1 25.50 16.56 -28.64
CA MET A 1 25.89 15.16 -28.38
C MET A 1 25.72 14.69 -26.91
N GLY A 2 25.04 15.42 -25.99
CA GLY A 2 24.98 15.05 -24.56
C GLY A 2 23.71 14.33 -24.06
N ARG A 3 22.63 14.27 -24.86
CA ARG A 3 21.32 13.78 -24.39
C ARG A 3 21.28 12.26 -24.12
N GLY A 4 22.02 11.45 -24.89
CA GLY A 4 22.02 9.99 -24.72
C GLY A 4 22.57 9.53 -23.37
N ARG A 5 23.61 10.19 -22.87
CA ARG A 5 24.20 9.88 -21.55
C ARG A 5 23.27 10.25 -20.40
N ALA A 6 22.62 11.42 -20.49
CA ALA A 6 21.64 11.85 -19.50
C ALA A 6 20.45 10.88 -19.46
N LYS A 7 19.91 10.50 -20.62
CA LYS A 7 18.80 9.53 -20.73
C LYS A 7 19.18 8.18 -20.12
N ALA A 8 20.37 7.66 -20.43
CA ALA A 8 20.85 6.40 -19.86
C ALA A 8 20.96 6.45 -18.32
N LYS A 9 21.49 7.56 -17.76
CA LYS A 9 21.56 7.76 -16.30
C LYS A 9 20.16 7.80 -15.68
N GLN A 10 19.21 8.52 -16.29
CA GLN A 10 17.84 8.61 -15.80
C GLN A 10 17.12 7.26 -15.83
N THR A 11 17.25 6.47 -16.90
CA THR A 11 16.66 5.12 -16.97
C THR A 11 17.24 4.19 -15.90
N LYS A 12 18.54 4.28 -15.60
CA LYS A 12 19.18 3.50 -14.53
C LYS A 12 18.59 3.86 -13.17
N VAL A 13 18.53 5.15 -12.84
CA VAL A 13 17.96 5.65 -11.57
C VAL A 13 16.48 5.25 -11.44
N ALA A 14 15.70 5.43 -12.50
CA ALA A 14 14.28 5.06 -12.49
C ALA A 14 14.06 3.55 -12.27
N ARG A 15 14.91 2.71 -12.87
CA ARG A 15 14.87 1.25 -12.65
C ARG A 15 15.24 0.92 -11.21
N GLU A 16 16.29 1.52 -10.67
CA GLU A 16 16.68 1.34 -9.28
C GLU A 16 15.56 1.73 -8.33
N LEU A 17 14.89 2.86 -8.54
CA LEU A 17 13.74 3.27 -7.73
C LEU A 17 12.53 2.34 -7.89
N LYS A 18 12.24 1.87 -9.11
CA LYS A 18 11.07 1.01 -9.37
C LYS A 18 11.23 -0.39 -8.76
N TYR A 19 12.45 -0.92 -8.76
CA TYR A 19 12.74 -2.29 -8.34
C TYR A 19 13.57 -2.36 -7.05
N SER A 20 13.88 -1.23 -6.42
CA SER A 20 14.35 -1.21 -5.04
C SER A 20 13.17 -1.57 -4.17
N SER A 21 13.23 -2.78 -3.59
CA SER A 21 12.43 -3.06 -2.41
C SER A 21 13.02 -2.25 -1.27
N PRO A 22 12.24 -1.41 -0.58
CA PRO A 22 12.67 -0.88 0.70
C PRO A 22 13.06 -2.04 1.61
N GLN A 23 14.17 -1.92 2.33
CA GLN A 23 14.48 -2.84 3.41
C GLN A 23 13.56 -2.50 4.57
N THR A 24 12.45 -3.22 4.69
CA THR A 24 11.50 -3.05 5.80
C THR A 24 12.05 -3.75 7.04
N ASP A 25 12.09 -3.03 8.16
CA ASP A 25 12.39 -3.61 9.46
C ASP A 25 11.16 -4.38 9.96
N PHE A 26 11.21 -5.70 9.83
CA PHE A 26 10.13 -6.59 10.23
C PHE A 26 9.91 -6.61 11.74
N GLU A 27 10.96 -6.40 12.54
CA GLU A 27 10.85 -6.38 14.01
C GLU A 27 10.06 -5.16 14.47
N ARG A 28 10.33 -4.00 13.86
CA ARG A 28 9.57 -2.78 14.11
C ARG A 28 8.10 -2.93 13.68
N LEU A 29 7.85 -3.46 12.49
CA LEU A 29 6.50 -3.67 11.97
C LEU A 29 5.67 -4.61 12.86
N GLN A 30 6.27 -5.71 13.30
CA GLN A 30 5.61 -6.66 14.20
C GLN A 30 5.23 -5.99 15.53
N ARG A 31 6.12 -5.15 16.09
CA ARG A 31 5.84 -4.42 17.33
C ARG A 31 4.67 -3.44 17.16
N GLU A 32 4.62 -2.72 16.06
CA GLU A 32 3.52 -1.78 15.75
C GLU A 32 2.19 -2.54 15.62
N LEU A 33 2.12 -3.62 14.84
CA LEU A 33 0.93 -4.48 14.72
C LEU A 33 0.47 -5.01 16.08
N SER A 34 1.37 -5.64 16.83
CA SER A 34 1.04 -6.21 18.14
C SER A 34 0.60 -5.17 19.18
N GLY A 35 0.99 -3.91 19.01
CA GLY A 35 0.62 -2.81 19.91
C GLY A 35 -0.70 -2.14 19.53
N THR A 36 -1.14 -2.22 18.27
CA THR A 36 -2.39 -1.61 17.79
C THR A 36 -3.64 -2.47 17.98
N ASP A 37 -3.51 -3.81 17.99
CA ASP A 37 -4.67 -4.71 18.18
C ASP A 37 -5.37 -4.55 19.55
N ALA A 38 -4.65 -4.08 20.57
CA ALA A 38 -5.19 -3.92 21.92
C ALA A 38 -5.96 -2.61 22.15
N ASP A 39 -5.75 -1.57 21.31
CA ASP A 39 -6.34 -0.24 21.48
C ASP A 39 -7.52 -0.01 20.52
N GLU A 40 -7.44 -0.50 19.28
CA GLU A 40 -8.50 -0.36 18.25
C GLU A 40 -9.65 -1.38 18.37
N SER A 41 -9.48 -2.47 19.13
CA SER A 41 -10.57 -3.45 19.35
C SER A 41 -11.67 -2.92 20.29
N SER A 42 -11.42 -1.82 21.00
CA SER A 42 -12.37 -1.19 21.91
C SER A 42 -13.40 -0.29 21.21
N GLU A 43 -13.13 0.22 20.00
CA GLU A 43 -13.99 1.22 19.33
C GLU A 43 -14.84 0.64 18.19
N LEU A 44 -14.63 -0.62 17.79
CA LEU A 44 -15.32 -1.25 16.65
C LEU A 44 -16.55 -2.11 17.03
N ASP A 45 -16.83 -2.30 18.33
CA ASP A 45 -17.90 -3.19 18.82
C ASP A 45 -19.29 -2.50 18.95
N ASP A 46 -19.42 -1.20 18.64
CA ASP A 46 -20.68 -0.44 18.77
C ASP A 46 -21.28 0.04 17.42
N SER A 47 -20.99 -0.63 16.30
CA SER A 47 -21.60 -0.27 15.00
C SER A 47 -22.20 -1.48 14.28
N ASP A 48 -23.13 -2.15 14.94
CA ASP A 48 -23.97 -3.23 14.40
C ASP A 48 -25.14 -2.65 13.55
N GLY A 49 -24.79 -1.87 12.52
CA GLY A 49 -25.71 -1.33 11.51
C GLY A 49 -25.46 -2.02 10.16
N PRO A 50 -26.51 -2.38 9.39
CA PRO A 50 -26.34 -3.08 8.12
C PRO A 50 -25.50 -2.25 7.16
N LEU A 51 -24.28 -2.71 6.87
CA LEU A 51 -23.37 -2.10 5.91
C LEU A 51 -24.07 -2.05 4.53
N PRO A 52 -24.06 -0.91 3.81
CA PRO A 52 -24.61 -0.85 2.47
C PRO A 52 -23.83 -1.82 1.57
N SER A 53 -24.54 -2.80 1.02
CA SER A 53 -24.05 -3.87 0.16
C SER A 53 -23.55 -3.39 -1.22
N THR A 54 -22.97 -2.19 -1.32
CA THR A 54 -22.76 -1.50 -2.61
C THR A 54 -21.30 -1.20 -2.94
N SER A 55 -20.32 -1.61 -2.11
CA SER A 55 -18.90 -1.36 -2.41
C SER A 55 -18.24 -2.45 -3.26
N TRP A 56 -18.85 -3.62 -3.40
CA TRP A 56 -18.26 -4.76 -4.12
C TRP A 56 -18.86 -4.96 -5.53
N ASP A 57 -20.09 -4.48 -5.77
CA ASP A 57 -20.78 -4.59 -7.06
C ASP A 57 -20.28 -3.60 -8.14
N ASP A 58 -19.68 -2.46 -7.76
CA ASP A 58 -19.13 -1.47 -8.72
C ASP A 58 -17.86 -1.97 -9.43
N HIS A 59 -17.16 -2.94 -8.81
CA HIS A 59 -15.94 -3.54 -9.35
C HIS A 59 -16.18 -4.50 -10.54
N ASP A 60 -17.41 -4.72 -10.99
CA ASP A 60 -17.69 -5.50 -12.20
C ASP A 60 -18.14 -4.66 -13.40
N GLU A 61 -18.36 -3.36 -13.23
CA GLU A 61 -18.85 -2.48 -14.31
C GLU A 61 -17.77 -2.12 -15.35
N TRP A 62 -16.49 -2.09 -14.96
CA TRP A 62 -15.36 -1.83 -15.88
C TRP A 62 -14.97 -3.04 -16.75
N ARG A 63 -15.58 -4.21 -16.52
CA ARG A 63 -15.26 -5.47 -17.21
C ARG A 63 -16.19 -5.77 -18.40
N ARG A 64 -17.24 -4.98 -18.61
CA ARG A 64 -18.21 -5.12 -19.70
C ARG A 64 -17.77 -4.37 -20.96
#